data_AF-A4BG11-F1
#
_entry.id   AF-A4BG11-F1
#
_cell.length_a   1.000
_cell.length_b   1.000
_cell.length_c   1.000
_cell.angle_alpha   90.00
_cell.angle_beta   90.00
_cell.angle_gamma   90.00
#
_symmetry.space_group_name_H-M   'P 1'
#
loop_
_entity.id
_entity.type
_entity.pdbx_description
1 polymer ?
#
loop_
_entity_poly.entity_id
_entity_poly.type
_entity_poly.pdbx_seq_one_letter_code
_entity_poly.pdbx_strand_id
1 'polypeptide(L)'
;MGFRLLFAGLGVGLSLWLVGILVFGNPYPEFSAQGAAMMDMVWGRISLIDLYAGFFVGIALVWFLEPKAWVRWLITLATPLLGNPVLALWLVVRYRHLLTLSRHLLREVSER
;
A
#
# COMPACT_ATOMS: atom_id res chain seq x y z
N MET A 1 15.33 15.06 -10.32
CA MET A 1 14.33 14.21 -11.02
C MET A 1 14.51 12.71 -10.72
N GLY A 2 15.75 12.17 -10.74
CA GLY A 2 16.01 10.72 -10.69
C GLY A 2 15.53 9.97 -9.44
N PHE A 3 15.76 10.50 -8.23
CA PHE A 3 15.48 9.76 -6.98
C PHE A 3 13.99 9.43 -6.77
N ARG A 4 13.09 10.36 -7.12
CA ARG A 4 11.63 10.17 -7.00
C ARG A 4 11.11 9.08 -7.93
N LEU A 5 11.58 9.09 -9.17
CA LEU A 5 11.17 8.11 -10.18
C LEU A 5 11.75 6.72 -9.86
N LEU A 6 12.98 6.68 -9.33
CA LEU A 6 13.60 5.45 -8.84
C LEU A 6 12.76 4.82 -7.71
N PHE A 7 12.42 5.59 -6.69
CA PHE A 7 11.61 5.10 -5.56
C PHE A 7 10.23 4.63 -6.00
N ALA A 8 9.56 5.39 -6.87
CA ALA A 8 8.26 4.99 -7.42
C ALA A 8 8.38 3.70 -8.26
N GLY A 9 9.40 3.61 -9.11
CA GLY A 9 9.67 2.44 -9.93
C GLY A 9 9.98 1.19 -9.09
N LEU A 10 10.80 1.34 -8.05
CA LEU A 10 11.11 0.26 -7.10
C LEU A 10 9.85 -0.20 -6.36
N GLY A 11 9.05 0.73 -5.83
CA GLY A 11 7.82 0.39 -5.12
C GLY A 11 6.81 -0.36 -6.00
N VAL A 12 6.62 0.08 -7.25
CA VAL A 12 5.79 -0.62 -8.23
C VAL A 12 6.39 -1.98 -8.59
N GLY A 13 7.70 -2.04 -8.83
CA GLY A 13 8.39 -3.29 -9.15
C GLY A 13 8.28 -4.35 -8.06
N LEU A 14 8.50 -3.96 -6.80
CA LEU A 14 8.31 -4.83 -5.63
C LEU A 14 6.86 -5.29 -5.47
N SER A 15 5.90 -4.41 -5.78
CA SER A 15 4.48 -4.76 -5.74
C SER A 15 4.11 -5.78 -6.82
N LEU A 16 4.60 -5.60 -8.05
CA LEU A 16 4.39 -6.56 -9.15
C LEU A 16 5.07 -7.90 -8.85
N TRP A 17 6.26 -7.86 -8.27
CA TRP A 17 6.97 -9.06 -7.81
C TRP A 17 6.15 -9.83 -6.76
N LEU A 18 5.58 -9.14 -5.76
CA LEU A 18 4.70 -9.74 -4.76
C LEU A 18 3.46 -10.38 -5.41
N VAL A 19 2.82 -9.70 -6.36
CA VAL A 19 1.68 -10.28 -7.11
C VAL A 19 2.11 -11.54 -7.86
N GLY A 20 3.30 -11.53 -8.48
CA GLY A 20 3.86 -12.71 -9.14
C GLY A 20 4.03 -13.88 -8.18
N ILE A 21 4.58 -13.65 -6.99
CA ILE A 21 4.70 -14.69 -5.95
C ILE A 21 3.32 -15.22 -5.54
N LEU A 22 2.33 -14.35 -5.33
CA LEU A 22 0.98 -14.76 -4.92
C LEU A 22 0.25 -15.59 -5.99
N VAL A 23 0.42 -15.25 -7.27
CA VAL A 23 -0.27 -15.93 -8.38
C VAL A 23 0.40 -17.26 -8.74
N PHE A 24 1.74 -17.33 -8.67
CA PHE A 24 2.50 -18.48 -9.17
C PHE A 24 3.13 -19.36 -8.08
N GLY A 25 3.08 -18.95 -6.81
CA GLY A 25 3.83 -19.56 -5.70
C GLY A 25 3.16 -20.70 -4.92
N ASN A 26 2.09 -21.32 -5.44
CA ASN A 26 1.22 -22.34 -4.79
C ASN A 26 0.17 -21.82 -3.78
N PRO A 27 -1.00 -22.50 -3.69
CA PRO A 27 -2.25 -21.90 -3.22
C PRO A 27 -2.45 -22.04 -1.70
N TYR A 28 -3.16 -21.05 -1.14
CA TYR A 28 -3.87 -20.97 0.15
C TYR A 28 -3.61 -21.96 1.31
N PRO A 29 -3.73 -23.30 1.19
CA PRO A 29 -3.37 -24.23 2.26
C PRO A 29 -2.00 -23.94 2.91
N GLU A 30 -0.98 -23.66 2.08
CA GLU A 30 0.37 -23.30 2.54
C GLU A 30 0.40 -21.93 3.26
N PHE A 31 -0.48 -21.00 2.89
CA PHE A 31 -0.54 -19.67 3.51
C PHE A 31 -0.90 -19.75 4.99
N SER A 32 -1.88 -20.59 5.35
CA SER A 32 -2.30 -20.75 6.75
C SER A 32 -1.21 -21.39 7.62
N ALA A 33 -0.54 -22.42 7.09
CA ALA A 33 0.56 -23.09 7.78
C ALA A 33 1.78 -22.19 7.94
N GLN A 34 2.16 -21.45 6.89
CA GLN A 34 3.25 -20.48 6.93
C GLN A 34 2.92 -19.29 7.84
N GLY A 35 1.67 -18.83 7.84
CA GLY A 35 1.19 -17.81 8.77
C GLY A 35 1.30 -18.25 10.22
N ALA A 36 0.92 -19.49 10.54
CA ALA A 36 1.09 -20.06 11.88
C ALA A 36 2.57 -20.13 12.28
N ALA A 37 3.44 -20.61 11.38
CA ALA A 37 4.88 -20.64 11.62
C ALA A 37 5.47 -19.24 11.84
N MET A 38 5.00 -18.21 11.12
CA MET A 38 5.40 -16.82 11.36
C MET A 38 4.96 -16.32 12.74
N MET A 39 3.79 -16.73 13.22
CA MET A 39 3.29 -16.34 14.54
C MET A 39 4.10 -16.95 15.68
N ASP A 40 4.76 -18.09 15.48
CA ASP A 40 5.65 -18.69 16.47
C ASP A 40 6.99 -17.94 16.59
N MET A 41 7.45 -17.32 15.49
CA MET A 41 8.69 -16.56 15.45
C MET A 41 8.50 -15.12 15.96
N VAL A 42 9.43 -14.66 16.81
CA VAL A 42 9.43 -13.26 17.31
C VAL A 42 9.45 -12.26 16.15
N TRP A 43 10.36 -12.47 15.20
CA TRP A 43 10.48 -11.61 14.03
C TRP A 43 9.28 -11.71 13.09
N GLY A 44 8.66 -12.89 12.97
CA GLY A 44 7.45 -13.05 12.16
C GLY A 44 6.30 -12.19 12.70
N ARG A 45 6.08 -12.19 14.02
CA ARG A 45 5.11 -11.29 14.67
C ARG A 45 5.43 -9.82 14.45
N ILE A 46 6.70 -9.42 14.59
CA ILE A 46 7.12 -8.02 14.34
C ILE A 46 6.84 -7.61 12.89
N SER A 47 7.22 -8.45 11.92
CA SER A 47 6.96 -8.19 10.51
C SER A 47 5.47 -8.10 10.17
N LEU A 48 4.63 -8.93 10.79
CA LEU A 48 3.17 -8.83 10.63
C LEU A 48 2.63 -7.52 11.21
N ILE A 49 3.05 -7.14 12.41
CA ILE A 49 2.65 -5.86 13.02
C ILE A 49 3.07 -4.69 12.12
N ASP A 50 4.32 -4.68 11.64
CA ASP A 50 4.83 -3.64 10.74
C ASP A 50 4.01 -3.56 9.44
N LEU A 51 3.74 -4.72 8.82
CA LEU A 51 2.93 -4.81 7.60
C LEU A 51 1.51 -4.26 7.82
N TYR A 52 0.80 -4.73 8.85
CA TYR A 52 -0.57 -4.31 9.10
C TYR A 52 -0.66 -2.86 9.58
N ALA A 53 0.30 -2.37 10.37
CA ALA A 53 0.39 -0.97 10.73
C ALA A 53 0.54 -0.10 9.46
N GLY A 54 1.40 -0.53 8.52
CA GLY A 54 1.51 0.09 7.20
C GLY A 54 0.19 0.11 6.43
N PHE A 55 -0.58 -0.98 6.44
CA PHE A 55 -1.90 -1.03 5.81
C PHE A 55 -2.88 -0.04 6.44
N PHE A 56 -2.95 0.03 7.77
CA PHE A 56 -3.84 0.98 8.45
C PHE A 56 -3.49 2.43 8.12
N VAL A 57 -2.19 2.77 8.12
CA VAL A 57 -1.73 4.11 7.73
C VAL A 57 -2.07 4.38 6.26
N GLY A 58 -1.84 3.44 5.36
CA GLY A 58 -2.17 3.56 3.94
C GLY A 58 -3.67 3.75 3.69
N ILE A 59 -4.52 2.96 4.35
CA ILE A 59 -5.97 3.09 4.30
C ILE A 59 -6.40 4.45 4.85
N ALA A 60 -5.87 4.89 5.99
CA ALA A 60 -6.17 6.21 6.55
C ALA A 60 -5.85 7.32 5.54
N LEU A 61 -4.69 7.29 4.90
CA LEU A 61 -4.32 8.23 3.84
C LEU A 61 -5.31 8.21 2.67
N VAL A 62 -5.76 7.03 2.24
CA VAL A 62 -6.79 6.90 1.20
C VAL A 62 -8.08 7.58 1.66
N TRP A 63 -8.50 7.38 2.90
CA TRP A 63 -9.72 8.00 3.43
C TRP A 63 -9.63 9.52 3.52
N PHE A 64 -8.46 10.08 3.82
CA PHE A 64 -8.24 11.52 3.84
C PHE A 64 -8.12 12.14 2.45
N LEU A 65 -7.51 11.44 1.48
CA LEU A 65 -7.07 12.04 0.22
C LEU A 65 -7.94 11.64 -0.99
N GLU A 66 -8.65 10.51 -0.93
CA GLU A 66 -9.51 10.06 -2.02
C GLU A 66 -10.88 10.74 -1.96
N PRO A 67 -11.32 11.46 -3.00
CA PRO A 67 -12.62 12.12 -2.99
C PRO A 67 -13.80 11.13 -3.16
N LYS A 68 -13.58 9.98 -3.81
CA LYS A 68 -14.67 9.04 -4.14
C LYS A 68 -14.88 8.00 -3.03
N ALA A 69 -16.02 8.07 -2.35
CA ALA A 69 -16.36 7.17 -1.23
C ALA A 69 -16.29 5.68 -1.60
N TRP A 70 -16.77 5.28 -2.78
CA TRP A 70 -16.71 3.88 -3.23
C TRP A 70 -15.26 3.38 -3.42
N VAL A 71 -14.34 4.25 -3.82
CA VAL A 71 -12.91 3.90 -3.97
C VAL A 71 -12.30 3.68 -2.60
N ARG A 72 -12.65 4.49 -1.59
CA ARG A 72 -12.18 4.30 -0.21
C ARG A 72 -12.55 2.91 0.30
N TRP A 73 -13.82 2.52 0.12
CA TRP A 73 -14.30 1.20 0.52
C TRP A 73 -13.62 0.07 -0.27
N LEU A 74 -13.50 0.22 -1.59
CA LEU A 74 -12.81 -0.76 -2.43
C LEU A 74 -11.37 -1.00 -1.96
N ILE A 75 -10.62 0.07 -1.71
CA ILE A 75 -9.23 -0.03 -1.22
C ILE A 75 -9.18 -0.64 0.18
N THR A 76 -10.07 -0.21 1.08
CA THR A 76 -10.15 -0.74 2.46
C THR A 76 -10.36 -2.26 2.48
N LEU A 77 -11.22 -2.76 1.59
CA LEU A 77 -11.52 -4.19 1.49
C LEU A 77 -10.44 -4.97 0.72
N ALA A 78 -9.82 -4.35 -0.29
CA ALA A 78 -8.81 -5.01 -1.11
C ALA A 78 -7.43 -5.08 -0.45
N THR A 79 -7.05 -4.09 0.37
CA THR A 79 -5.72 -4.02 0.99
C THR A 79 -5.40 -5.21 1.91
N PRO A 80 -6.30 -5.71 2.79
CA PRO A 80 -6.02 -6.90 3.60
C PRO A 80 -5.79 -8.18 2.78
N LEU A 81 -6.34 -8.26 1.56
CA LEU A 81 -6.28 -9.44 0.71
C LEU A 81 -5.07 -9.43 -0.24
N LEU A 82 -4.79 -8.27 -0.83
CA LEU A 82 -3.80 -8.10 -1.89
C LEU A 82 -2.58 -7.28 -1.46
N GLY A 83 -2.61 -6.71 -0.26
CA GLY A 83 -1.52 -5.98 0.37
C GLY A 83 -1.13 -4.68 -0.32
N ASN A 84 0.17 -4.40 -0.26
CA ASN A 84 0.80 -3.19 -0.82
C ASN A 84 0.50 -2.92 -2.31
N PRO A 85 0.36 -3.92 -3.21
CA PRO A 85 -0.04 -3.70 -4.60
C PRO A 85 -1.29 -2.84 -4.79
N VAL A 86 -2.28 -2.96 -3.91
CA VAL A 86 -3.52 -2.16 -3.97
C VAL A 86 -3.22 -0.69 -3.70
N LEU A 87 -2.45 -0.41 -2.65
CA LEU A 87 -2.08 0.95 -2.28
C LEU A 87 -1.13 1.58 -3.31
N ALA A 88 -0.21 0.78 -3.86
CA ALA A 88 0.69 1.21 -4.94
C ALA A 88 -0.10 1.57 -6.20
N LEU A 89 -1.06 0.73 -6.61
CA LEU A 89 -1.93 1.02 -7.76
C LEU A 89 -2.75 2.28 -7.52
N TRP A 90 -3.33 2.44 -6.33
CA TRP A 90 -4.07 3.65 -5.97
C TRP A 90 -3.20 4.91 -6.07
N LEU A 91 -1.97 4.87 -5.54
CA LEU A 91 -1.03 5.99 -5.65
C LEU A 91 -0.70 6.34 -7.10
N VAL A 92 -0.45 5.34 -7.95
CA VAL A 92 -0.15 5.54 -9.38
C VAL A 92 -1.35 6.16 -10.10
N VAL A 93 -2.55 5.60 -9.90
CA VAL A 93 -3.79 6.08 -10.54
C VAL A 93 -4.16 7.49 -10.07
N ARG A 94 -3.92 7.80 -8.79
CA ARG A 94 -4.23 9.11 -8.19
C ARG A 94 -3.09 10.11 -8.20
N TYR A 95 -1.94 9.77 -8.77
CA TYR A 95 -0.73 10.59 -8.74
C TYR A 95 -0.98 12.05 -9.14
N ARG A 96 -1.71 12.29 -10.24
CA ARG A 96 -2.02 13.65 -10.71
C ARG A 96 -2.88 14.44 -9.72
N HIS A 97 -3.90 13.80 -9.15
CA HIS A 97 -4.77 14.43 -8.15
C HIS A 97 -3.97 14.81 -6.89
N LEU A 98 -3.14 13.90 -6.39
CA LEU A 98 -2.29 14.12 -5.23
C LEU A 98 -1.24 15.23 -5.47
N LEU A 99 -0.71 15.32 -6.68
CA LEU A 99 0.19 16.42 -7.06
C LEU A 99 -0.52 17.77 -7.06
N THR A 100 -1.77 17.84 -7.53
CA THR A 100 -2.53 19.09 -7.51
C THR A 100 -2.84 19.49 -6.07
N LEU A 101 -3.31 18.56 -5.25
CA LEU A 101 -3.61 18.80 -3.83
C LEU A 101 -2.38 19.28 -3.05
N SER A 102 -1.22 18.64 -3.24
CA SER A 102 0.00 19.06 -2.54
C SER A 102 0.45 20.48 -2.91
N ARG A 103 0.28 20.90 -4.17
CA ARG A 103 0.56 22.29 -4.57
C ARG A 103 -0.37 23.29 -3.92
N HIS A 104 -1.65 22.96 -3.75
CA HIS A 104 -2.61 23.83 -3.06
C HIS A 104 -2.24 23.99 -1.58
N LEU A 105 -1.98 22.88 -0.89
CA LEU A 105 -1.60 22.90 0.54
C LEU A 105 -0.30 23.68 0.77
N LEU A 106 0.70 23.52 -0.11
CA LEU A 106 1.96 24.26 0.00
C LEU A 106 1.78 25.78 -0.19
N ARG A 107 0.82 26.20 -1.01
CA ARG A 107 0.50 27.62 -1.17
C ARG A 107 -0.17 28.19 0.07
N GLU A 108 -1.16 27.49 0.61
CA GLU A 108 -1.85 27.92 1.84
C GLU A 108 -0.90 28.03 3.04
N VAL A 109 0.08 27.12 3.15
CA VAL A 109 1.10 27.18 4.21
C VAL A 109 2.08 28.33 3.99
N SER A 110 2.39 28.68 2.74
CA SER A 110 3.31 29.79 2.42
C SER A 110 2.69 31.17 2.60
N GLU A 111 1.35 31.28 2.58
CA GLU A 111 0.60 32.53 2.75
C GLU A 111 0.22 32.80 4.23
N ARG A 112 0.56 31.88 5.14
CA ARG A 112 0.39 32.01 6.59
C ARG A 112 1.72 32.34 7.26
#